data_AF-A0A2V8N647-F1
#
_entry.id   AF-A0A2V8N647-F1
#
_cell.length_a   1.000
_cell.length_b   1.000
_cell.length_c   1.000
_cell.angle_alpha   90.00
_cell.angle_beta   90.00
_cell.angle_gamma   90.00
#
_symmetry.space_group_name_H-M   'P 1'
#
loop_
_entity.id
_entity.type
_entity.pdbx_description
1 polymer ?
#
loop_
_entity_poly.entity_id
_entity_poly.type
_entity_poly.pdbx_seq_one_letter_code
_entity_poly.pdbx_strand_id
1 'polypeptide(L)'
;MRFELPRVYPITDNLLSGLSHAEQVKRLISGGATLIQLREKHSSPREFYDDARAALITARESNVRLVINDRADIALALKADGVHLGQSDLPAEAARRLL
;
A
#
# COMPACT_ATOMS: atom_id res chain seq x y z
N MET A 1 -3.18 6.25 19.98
CA MET A 1 -4.19 5.21 19.63
C MET A 1 -3.46 3.89 19.45
N ARG A 2 -4.00 2.78 19.97
CA ARG A 2 -3.41 1.45 19.79
C ARG A 2 -3.83 0.93 18.41
N PHE A 3 -2.87 0.68 17.53
CA PHE A 3 -3.13 0.03 16.25
C PHE A 3 -3.10 -1.48 16.47
N GLU A 4 -4.22 -2.15 16.20
CA GLU A 4 -4.29 -3.61 16.21
C GLU A 4 -4.17 -4.13 14.78
N LEU A 5 -3.28 -5.11 14.59
CA LEU A 5 -3.12 -5.81 13.33
C LEU A 5 -4.33 -6.71 13.09
N PRO A 6 -4.95 -6.66 11.90
CA PRO A 6 -6.03 -7.58 11.57
C PRO A 6 -5.48 -9.00 11.38
N ARG A 7 -6.38 -9.99 11.47
CA ARG A 7 -6.05 -11.41 11.23
C ARG A 7 -5.58 -11.69 9.80
N VAL A 8 -6.00 -10.86 8.85
CA VAL A 8 -5.65 -10.99 7.43
C VAL A 8 -5.04 -9.67 6.98
N TYR A 9 -3.80 -9.73 6.51
CA TYR A 9 -3.05 -8.59 5.96
C TYR A 9 -2.51 -8.99 4.57
N PRO A 10 -3.32 -8.87 3.51
CA PRO A 10 -2.91 -9.21 2.16
C PRO A 10 -1.87 -8.23 1.61
N ILE A 11 -1.00 -8.77 0.76
CA ILE A 11 0.01 -8.04 -0.01
C ILE A 11 -0.33 -8.25 -1.48
N THR A 12 -0.44 -7.17 -2.25
CA THR A 12 -0.74 -7.25 -3.68
C THR A 12 0.48 -7.64 -4.50
N ASP A 13 0.24 -8.27 -5.65
CA ASP A 13 1.28 -8.57 -6.65
C ASP A 13 0.63 -8.61 -8.04
N ASN A 14 1.02 -7.66 -8.91
CA ASN A 14 0.43 -7.50 -10.24
C ASN A 14 0.78 -8.67 -11.17
N LEU A 15 1.99 -9.25 -11.04
CA LEU A 15 2.43 -10.35 -11.90
C LEU A 15 1.71 -11.65 -11.55
N LEU A 16 1.54 -11.94 -10.27
CA LEU A 16 0.86 -13.16 -9.82
C LEU A 16 -0.65 -13.09 -10.07
N SER A 17 -1.27 -11.93 -9.87
CA SER A 17 -2.71 -11.78 -10.02
C SER A 17 -3.16 -11.53 -11.47
N GLY A 18 -2.29 -10.94 -12.30
CA GLY A 18 -2.68 -10.42 -13.62
C GLY A 18 -3.61 -9.20 -13.55
N LEU A 19 -3.73 -8.56 -12.38
CA LEU A 19 -4.61 -7.43 -12.11
C LEU A 19 -3.78 -6.24 -11.62
N SER A 20 -4.29 -5.02 -11.81
CA SER A 20 -3.69 -3.83 -11.19
C SER A 20 -3.84 -3.86 -9.66
N HIS A 21 -3.04 -3.04 -8.96
CA HIS A 21 -3.13 -2.90 -7.51
C HIS A 21 -4.52 -2.40 -7.10
N ALA A 22 -5.07 -1.43 -7.85
CA ALA A 22 -6.40 -0.91 -7.60
C ALA A 22 -7.50 -1.98 -7.68
N GLU A 23 -7.45 -2.85 -8.70
CA GLU A 23 -8.44 -3.93 -8.86
C GLU A 23 -8.27 -5.01 -7.78
N GLN A 24 -7.04 -5.37 -7.43
CA GLN A 24 -6.77 -6.27 -6.30
C GLN A 24 -7.33 -5.71 -5.00
N VAL A 25 -7.09 -4.43 -4.70
CA VAL A 25 -7.62 -3.75 -3.51
C VAL A 25 -9.14 -3.84 -3.47
N LYS A 26 -9.84 -3.53 -4.57
CA LYS A 26 -11.30 -3.64 -4.63
C LYS A 26 -11.79 -5.05 -4.26
N ARG A 27 -11.13 -6.10 -4.77
CA ARG A 27 -11.49 -7.50 -4.47
C ARG A 27 -11.17 -7.88 -3.03
N LEU A 28 -10.02 -7.47 -2.51
CA LEU A 28 -9.60 -7.74 -1.13
C LEU A 28 -10.54 -7.06 -0.12
N ILE A 29 -10.98 -5.84 -0.41
CA ILE A 29 -11.99 -5.13 0.38
C ILE A 29 -13.31 -5.90 0.38
N SER A 30 -13.78 -6.36 -0.79
CA SER A 30 -14.97 -7.20 -0.90
C SER A 30 -14.85 -8.50 -0.08
N GLY A 31 -13.64 -9.04 0.03
CA GLY A 31 -13.32 -10.19 0.89
C GLY A 31 -13.17 -9.90 2.38
N GLY A 32 -13.32 -8.63 2.82
CA GLY A 32 -13.26 -8.23 4.22
C GLY A 32 -11.90 -7.78 4.73
N ALA A 33 -10.93 -7.51 3.85
CA ALA A 33 -9.63 -6.96 4.27
C ALA A 33 -9.78 -5.53 4.83
N THR A 34 -9.15 -5.27 5.97
CA THR A 34 -9.16 -3.95 6.65
C THR A 34 -7.80 -3.25 6.69
N LEU A 35 -6.76 -3.94 6.22
CA LEU A 35 -5.41 -3.44 6.00
C LEU A 35 -4.85 -4.13 4.77
N ILE A 36 -4.28 -3.39 3.81
CA ILE A 36 -3.71 -3.95 2.57
C ILE A 36 -2.34 -3.31 2.33
N GLN A 37 -1.38 -4.10 1.87
CA GLN A 37 -0.06 -3.61 1.44
C GLN A 37 0.02 -3.61 -0.09
N LEU A 38 0.38 -2.47 -0.67
CA LEU A 38 0.73 -2.40 -2.09
C LEU A 38 2.21 -2.67 -2.29
N ARG A 39 2.54 -3.69 -3.08
CA ARG A 39 3.92 -4.06 -3.37
C ARG A 39 4.16 -4.11 -4.87
N GLU A 40 4.99 -3.20 -5.36
CA GLU A 40 5.37 -3.11 -6.77
C GLU A 40 6.89 -3.17 -6.92
N LYS A 41 7.37 -4.01 -7.84
CA LYS A 41 8.81 -4.27 -8.06
C LYS A 41 9.25 -4.08 -9.52
N HIS A 42 8.31 -3.94 -10.44
CA HIS A 42 8.55 -4.03 -11.88
C HIS A 42 8.09 -2.79 -12.62
N SER A 43 7.02 -2.13 -12.16
CA SER A 43 6.54 -0.89 -12.78
C SER A 43 7.48 0.29 -12.53
N SER A 44 7.43 1.26 -13.44
CA SER A 44 8.07 2.55 -13.22
C SER A 44 7.45 3.30 -12.04
N PRO A 45 8.17 4.25 -11.42
CA PRO A 45 7.62 5.10 -10.36
C PRO A 45 6.31 5.79 -10.72
N ARG A 46 6.16 6.23 -11.98
CA ARG A 46 4.95 6.94 -12.44
C ARG A 46 3.75 5.99 -12.53
N GLU A 47 3.94 4.83 -13.14
CA GLU A 47 2.88 3.82 -13.26
C GLU A 47 2.41 3.35 -11.88
N PHE A 48 3.36 3.07 -10.99
CA PHE A 48 3.00 2.66 -9.63
C PHE A 48 2.29 3.79 -8.87
N TYR A 49 2.72 5.04 -9.01
CA TYR A 49 2.05 6.18 -8.39
C TYR A 49 0.60 6.32 -8.84
N ASP A 50 0.32 6.20 -10.14
CA ASP A 50 -1.02 6.32 -10.69
C ASP A 50 -1.94 5.17 -10.23
N ASP A 51 -1.44 3.93 -10.21
CA ASP A 51 -2.18 2.76 -9.72
C ASP A 51 -2.43 2.82 -8.21
N ALA A 52 -1.40 3.16 -7.42
CA ALA A 52 -1.50 3.34 -5.98
C ALA A 52 -2.47 4.47 -5.60
N ARG A 53 -2.53 5.56 -6.39
CA ARG A 53 -3.53 6.63 -6.20
C ARG A 53 -4.95 6.10 -6.35
N ALA A 54 -5.22 5.32 -7.40
CA ALA A 54 -6.54 4.72 -7.63
C ALA A 54 -6.92 3.74 -6.52
N ALA A 55 -5.98 2.91 -6.09
CA ALA A 55 -6.15 1.98 -4.98
C ALA A 55 -6.47 2.72 -3.66
N LEU A 56 -5.78 3.81 -3.35
CA LEU A 56 -6.00 4.63 -2.15
C LEU A 56 -7.37 5.30 -2.11
N ILE A 57 -7.88 5.77 -3.25
CA ILE A 57 -9.25 6.33 -3.34
C ILE A 57 -10.26 5.26 -2.91
N THR A 58 -10.16 4.06 -3.49
CA THR A 58 -11.07 2.94 -3.22
C THR A 58 -10.99 2.50 -1.75
N ALA A 59 -9.77 2.44 -1.19
CA ALA A 59 -9.54 2.06 0.20
C ALA A 59 -10.15 3.08 1.18
N ARG A 60 -9.99 4.38 0.92
CA ARG A 60 -10.56 5.46 1.75
C ARG A 60 -12.08 5.44 1.76
N GLU A 61 -12.72 5.26 0.60
CA GLU A 61 -14.18 5.13 0.50
C GLU A 61 -14.72 3.94 1.30
N SER A 62 -13.90 2.91 1.51
CA SER A 62 -14.26 1.69 2.23
C SER A 62 -13.75 1.64 3.68
N ASN A 63 -13.14 2.71 4.20
CA ASN A 63 -12.48 2.76 5.51
C ASN A 63 -11.41 1.66 5.71
N VAL A 64 -10.70 1.30 4.65
CA VAL A 64 -9.63 0.31 4.65
C VAL A 64 -8.28 1.02 4.61
N ARG A 65 -7.36 0.58 5.47
CA ARG A 65 -6.01 1.17 5.53
C ARG A 65 -5.12 0.58 4.46
N LEU A 66 -4.31 1.41 3.83
CA LEU A 66 -3.43 1.02 2.74
C LEU A 66 -2.00 1.50 3.00
N VAL A 67 -1.07 0.54 2.99
CA VAL A 67 0.36 0.73 3.26
C VAL A 67 1.14 0.52 1.96
N ILE A 68 2.09 1.40 1.65
CA ILE A 68 2.97 1.27 0.49
C ILE A 68 4.25 0.54 0.90
N ASN A 69 4.66 -0.48 0.14
CA ASN A 69 5.90 -1.18 0.39
C ASN A 69 7.12 -0.40 -0.17
N ASP A 70 8.17 -0.27 0.64
CA ASP A 70 9.51 0.30 0.37
C ASP A 70 9.56 1.79 -0.04
N ARG A 71 8.57 2.25 -0.81
CA ARG A 71 8.49 3.55 -1.47
C ARG A 71 7.91 4.64 -0.56
N ALA A 72 8.70 5.06 0.42
CA ALA A 72 8.35 6.16 1.33
C ALA A 72 8.04 7.48 0.60
N ASP A 73 8.68 7.70 -0.55
CA ASP A 73 8.42 8.84 -1.44
C ASP A 73 6.98 8.83 -2.02
N ILE A 74 6.53 7.67 -2.50
CA ILE A 74 5.15 7.49 -3.01
C ILE A 74 4.15 7.54 -1.86
N ALA A 75 4.45 6.91 -0.72
CA ALA A 75 3.62 6.97 0.48
C ALA A 75 3.37 8.42 0.93
N LEU A 76 4.43 9.24 0.98
CA LEU A 76 4.36 10.65 1.32
C LEU A 76 3.53 11.44 0.29
N ALA A 77 3.85 11.28 -1.00
CA ALA A 77 3.19 12.00 -2.08
C ALA A 77 1.68 11.76 -2.12
N LEU A 78 1.24 10.52 -1.83
CA LEU A 78 -0.17 10.13 -1.84
C LEU A 78 -0.87 10.25 -0.48
N LYS A 79 -0.13 10.59 0.58
CA LYS A 79 -0.61 10.56 1.98
C LYS A 79 -1.22 9.19 2.32
N ALA A 80 -0.48 8.12 2.04
CA ALA A 80 -0.86 6.76 2.40
C ALA A 80 -0.91 6.59 3.93
N ASP A 81 -1.60 5.55 4.41
CA ASP A 81 -1.75 5.31 5.86
C ASP A 81 -0.46 4.81 6.52
N GLY A 82 0.52 4.39 5.71
CA GLY A 82 1.85 4.06 6.18
C GLY A 82 2.77 3.56 5.07
N VAL A 83 4.00 3.25 5.48
CA VAL A 83 5.01 2.57 4.67
C VAL A 83 5.45 1.29 5.38
N HIS A 84 5.64 0.21 4.63
CA HIS A 84 6.30 -1.00 5.11
C HIS A 84 7.75 -0.99 4.62
N LEU A 85 8.70 -1.27 5.51
CA LEU A 85 10.13 -1.20 5.23
C LEU A 85 10.80 -2.48 5.71
N GLY A 86 11.59 -3.09 4.85
CA GLY A 86 12.56 -4.13 5.18
C GLY A 86 13.89 -3.56 5.65
N GLN A 87 14.85 -4.46 5.90
CA GLN A 87 16.16 -4.11 6.48
C GLN A 87 17.09 -3.37 5.51
N SER A 88 16.87 -3.51 4.21
CA SER A 88 17.69 -2.90 3.16
C SER A 88 17.08 -1.64 2.56
N ASP A 89 15.91 -1.24 3.04
CA ASP A 89 15.19 -0.05 2.56
C ASP A 89 15.65 1.20 3.31
N LEU A 90 14.95 2.32 3.11
CA LEU A 90 15.21 3.54 3.86
C LEU A 90 15.14 3.24 5.37
N PRO A 91 16.13 3.68 6.19
CA PRO A 91 16.08 3.47 7.64
C PRO A 91 14.78 4.01 8.24
N ALA A 92 14.20 3.28 9.19
CA ALA A 92 12.91 3.61 9.78
C ALA A 92 12.90 5.02 10.39
N GLU A 93 14.01 5.46 11.00
CA GLU A 93 14.16 6.80 11.56
C GLU A 93 14.13 7.87 10.47
N ALA A 94 14.68 7.59 9.28
CA ALA A 94 14.64 8.52 8.17
C ALA A 94 13.25 8.60 7.55
N ALA A 95 12.59 7.46 7.33
CA ALA A 95 11.20 7.42 6.87
C ALA A 95 10.25 8.16 7.82
N ARG A 96 10.43 7.99 9.14
CA ARG A 96 9.67 8.70 10.18
C ARG A 96 9.82 10.22 10.13
N ARG A 97 10.96 10.75 9.66
CA ARG A 97 11.14 12.21 9.52
C ARG A 97 10.44 12.77 8.28
N LEU A 98 10.18 11.94 7.28
CA LEU A 98 9.51 12.34 6.04
C LEU A 98 7.98 12.29 6.15
N LEU A 99 7.44 11.32 6.91
CA LEU A 99 6.01 11.01 7.03
C LEU A 99 5.41 11.51 8.34
#